data_AF-A0A940LDA8-F1
#
_entry.id   AF-A0A940LDA8-F1
#
_cell.length_a   1.000
_cell.length_b   1.000
_cell.length_c   1.000
_cell.angle_alpha   90.00
_cell.angle_beta   90.00
_cell.angle_gamma   90.00
#
_symmetry.space_group_name_H-M   'P 1'
#
loop_
_entity.id
_entity.type
_entity.pdbx_description
1 polymer ?
#
loop_
_entity_poly.entity_id
_entity_poly.type
_entity_poly.pdbx_seq_one_letter_code
_entity_poly.pdbx_strand_id
1 'polypeptide(L)'
;MKKKFFNAKFYRNDAATEMVVEDGRIAQIGTNLSKVDEEIDLNGKLVLPPYVDPHLHLDYVYTGRNDGGKIKSGTLFEGIERWHEIKKTQSKEDARERALAAIREEASQGVQ
;
A
#
# COMPACT_ATOMS: atom_id res chain seq x y z
N MET A 1 -10.12 6.87 -21.62
CA MET A 1 -9.28 8.09 -21.77
C MET A 1 -7.82 7.68 -21.66
N LYS A 2 -6.98 8.17 -22.56
CA LYS A 2 -5.59 7.70 -22.71
C LYS A 2 -4.62 8.68 -22.06
N LYS A 3 -3.77 8.19 -21.14
CA LYS A 3 -2.72 8.97 -20.48
C LYS A 3 -1.35 8.42 -20.82
N LYS A 4 -0.37 9.28 -21.04
CA LYS A 4 1.03 8.89 -21.17
C LYS A 4 1.83 9.45 -20.01
N PHE A 5 2.63 8.59 -19.39
CA PHE A 5 3.62 8.94 -18.40
C PHE A 5 4.99 8.87 -19.08
N PHE A 6 5.79 9.94 -19.03
CA PHE A 6 7.10 9.99 -19.69
C PHE A 6 8.21 10.41 -18.73
N ASN A 7 9.47 10.31 -19.18
CA ASN A 7 10.65 10.57 -18.37
C ASN A 7 10.67 9.71 -17.09
N ALA A 8 10.39 8.42 -17.27
CA ALA A 8 10.32 7.42 -16.21
C ALA A 8 11.58 6.55 -16.20
N LYS A 9 11.89 5.95 -15.05
CA LYS A 9 12.81 4.80 -14.95
C LYS A 9 11.98 3.57 -14.60
N PHE A 10 11.86 2.58 -15.47
CA PHE A 10 11.07 1.38 -15.17
C PHE A 10 11.93 0.30 -14.50
N TYR A 11 11.41 -0.28 -13.41
CA TYR A 11 12.07 -1.40 -12.75
C TYR A 11 12.31 -2.56 -13.72
N ARG A 12 13.57 -3.00 -13.83
CA ARG A 12 14.03 -4.08 -14.73
C ARG A 12 13.75 -3.84 -16.22
N ASN A 13 13.54 -2.60 -16.64
CA ASN A 13 13.40 -2.24 -18.05
C ASN A 13 14.06 -0.88 -18.35
N ASP A 14 15.39 -0.90 -18.44
CA ASP A 14 16.19 0.31 -18.69
C ASP A 14 16.04 0.89 -20.10
N ALA A 15 15.42 0.15 -21.03
CA ALA A 15 15.23 0.58 -22.41
C ALA A 15 13.98 1.45 -22.61
N ALA A 16 13.06 1.47 -21.64
CA ALA A 16 11.81 2.22 -21.70
C ALA A 16 11.88 3.48 -20.82
N THR A 17 11.30 4.58 -21.30
CA THR A 17 11.16 5.84 -20.56
C THR A 17 9.72 6.35 -20.51
N GLU A 18 8.80 5.65 -21.18
CA GLU A 18 7.40 6.03 -21.34
C GLU A 18 6.44 4.85 -21.12
N MET A 19 5.25 5.13 -20.56
CA MET A 19 4.14 4.19 -20.39
C MET A 19 2.82 4.86 -20.75
N VAL A 20 1.98 4.14 -21.48
CA VAL A 20 0.63 4.56 -21.84
C VAL A 20 -0.38 3.73 -21.08
N VAL A 21 -1.32 4.41 -20.43
CA VAL A 21 -2.46 3.81 -19.73
C VAL A 21 -3.75 4.18 -20.44
N GLU A 22 -4.56 3.18 -20.73
CA GLU A 22 -5.86 3.31 -21.39
C GLU A 22 -6.87 2.43 -20.64
N ASP A 23 -7.99 3.03 -20.25
CA ASP A 23 -9.09 2.37 -19.54
C ASP A 23 -8.65 1.54 -18.32
N GLY A 24 -7.75 2.13 -17.53
CA GLY A 24 -7.22 1.54 -16.30
C GLY A 24 -6.18 0.43 -16.51
N ARG A 25 -5.73 0.20 -17.73
CA ARG A 25 -4.73 -0.82 -18.07
C ARG A 25 -3.51 -0.23 -18.74
N ILE A 26 -2.35 -0.83 -18.51
CA ILE A 26 -1.14 -0.49 -19.24
C ILE A 26 -1.30 -1.01 -20.68
N ALA A 27 -1.38 -0.08 -21.63
CA ALA A 27 -1.53 -0.39 -23.05
C ALA A 27 -0.18 -0.56 -23.75
N GLN A 28 0.82 0.27 -23.41
CA GLN A 28 2.16 0.23 -24.01
C GLN A 28 3.22 0.68 -22.99
N ILE A 29 4.42 0.11 -23.10
CA ILE A 29 5.64 0.55 -22.40
C ILE A 29 6.76 0.60 -23.46
N GLY A 30 7.52 1.70 -23.50
CA GLY A 30 8.59 1.87 -24.49
C GLY A 30 9.24 3.25 -24.42
N THR A 31 9.75 3.72 -25.56
CA THR A 31 10.43 5.00 -25.71
C THR A 31 9.95 5.64 -27.02
N ASN A 32 9.83 6.97 -27.06
CA ASN A 32 9.29 7.72 -28.20
C ASN A 32 7.86 7.29 -28.59
N LEU A 33 6.99 7.05 -27.61
CA LEU A 33 5.60 6.69 -27.85
C LEU A 33 4.81 7.90 -28.39
N SER A 34 3.78 7.63 -29.19
CA SER A 34 2.94 8.66 -29.79
C SER A 34 2.37 9.62 -28.75
N LYS A 35 2.13 10.86 -29.15
CA LYS A 35 1.44 11.83 -28.30
C LYS A 35 0.00 11.38 -28.03
N VAL A 36 -0.50 11.71 -26.85
CA VAL A 36 -1.87 11.46 -26.41
C VAL A 36 -2.43 12.72 -25.75
N ASP A 37 -3.72 12.69 -25.41
CA ASP A 37 -4.44 13.87 -24.89
C ASP A 37 -3.88 14.37 -23.55
N GLU A 38 -3.42 13.46 -22.68
CA GLU A 38 -2.87 13.78 -21.37
C GLU A 38 -1.46 13.18 -21.21
N GLU A 39 -0.44 14.03 -21.07
CA GLU A 39 0.95 13.64 -20.84
C GLU A 39 1.46 14.12 -19.47
N ILE A 40 2.04 13.22 -18.69
CA ILE A 40 2.51 13.46 -17.32
C ILE A 40 4.01 13.16 -17.25
N ASP A 41 4.80 14.19 -16.92
CA ASP A 41 6.25 14.06 -16.69
C ASP A 41 6.52 13.44 -15.32
N LEU A 42 7.18 12.29 -15.28
CA LEU A 42 7.58 11.62 -14.05
C LEU A 42 8.90 12.11 -13.46
N ASN A 43 9.54 13.11 -14.08
CA ASN A 43 10.74 13.79 -13.58
C ASN A 43 11.90 12.83 -13.25
N GLY A 44 12.09 11.79 -14.06
CA GLY A 44 13.13 10.78 -13.89
C GLY A 44 12.90 9.82 -12.71
N LYS A 45 11.71 9.80 -12.12
CA LYS A 45 11.36 8.93 -10.98
C LYS A 45 11.22 7.46 -11.41
N LEU A 46 11.45 6.58 -10.44
CA LEU A 46 11.31 5.13 -10.59
C LEU A 46 9.83 4.73 -10.61
N VAL A 47 9.44 3.92 -11.58
CA VAL A 47 8.13 3.27 -11.69
C VAL A 47 8.27 1.80 -11.33
N LEU A 48 7.44 1.37 -10.40
CA LEU A 48 7.36 0.02 -9.86
C LEU A 48 5.89 -0.44 -9.89
N PRO A 49 5.63 -1.76 -9.89
CA PRO A 49 4.37 -2.27 -9.39
C PRO A 49 4.13 -1.78 -7.95
N PRO A 50 2.87 -1.75 -7.48
CA PRO A 50 2.57 -1.42 -6.09
C PRO A 50 3.34 -2.30 -5.11
N TYR A 51 3.55 -1.79 -3.89
CA TYR A 51 4.10 -2.59 -2.81
C TYR A 51 3.08 -3.63 -2.35
N VAL A 52 3.60 -4.68 -1.71
CA VAL A 52 2.80 -5.75 -1.10
C VAL A 52 3.23 -5.88 0.36
N ASP A 53 2.29 -5.78 1.29
CA ASP A 53 2.47 -6.27 2.66
C ASP A 53 1.94 -7.71 2.73
N PRO A 54 2.82 -8.72 2.71
CA PRO A 54 2.39 -10.12 2.66
C PRO A 54 1.94 -10.64 4.03
N HIS A 55 2.21 -9.93 5.13
CA HIS A 55 1.93 -10.42 6.48
C HIS A 55 1.53 -9.27 7.40
N LEU A 56 0.23 -9.08 7.53
CA LEU A 56 -0.37 -8.09 8.43
C LEU A 56 -1.53 -8.70 9.23
N HIS A 57 -1.65 -8.28 10.49
CA HIS A 57 -2.75 -8.66 11.36
C HIS A 57 -3.73 -7.49 11.57
N LEU A 58 -4.73 -7.39 10.70
CA LEU A 58 -5.73 -6.31 10.74
C LEU A 58 -6.76 -6.46 11.87
N ASP A 59 -6.94 -7.66 12.41
CA ASP A 59 -7.92 -7.96 13.46
C ASP A 59 -7.57 -7.30 14.81
N TYR A 60 -6.28 -7.16 15.12
CA TYR A 60 -5.79 -6.51 16.34
C TYR A 60 -4.95 -5.25 16.10
N VAL A 61 -4.89 -4.74 14.85
CA VAL A 61 -4.12 -3.54 14.52
C VAL A 61 -4.51 -2.36 15.41
N TYR A 62 -3.51 -1.59 15.84
CA TYR A 62 -3.61 -0.43 16.76
C TYR A 62 -4.15 -0.69 18.17
N THR A 63 -4.47 -1.92 18.56
CA THR A 63 -4.94 -2.22 19.93
C THR A 63 -3.90 -1.86 21.01
N GLY A 64 -2.61 -1.93 20.66
CA GLY A 64 -1.50 -1.51 21.54
C GLY A 64 -1.43 0.00 21.83
N ARG A 65 -2.23 0.83 21.15
CA ARG A 65 -2.36 2.27 21.48
C ARG A 65 -3.16 2.48 22.77
N ASN A 66 -4.02 1.52 23.14
CA ASN A 66 -4.80 1.56 24.36
C ASN A 66 -4.00 0.96 25.53
N ASP A 67 -4.23 1.45 26.76
CA ASP A 67 -3.50 0.99 27.94
C ASP A 67 -3.61 -0.53 28.17
N GLY A 68 -4.76 -1.13 27.85
CA GLY A 68 -4.98 -2.58 27.96
C GLY A 68 -4.19 -3.43 26.95
N GLY A 69 -3.70 -2.83 25.85
CA GLY A 69 -2.96 -3.53 24.80
C GLY A 69 -1.43 -3.35 24.87
N LYS A 70 -0.92 -2.59 25.84
CA LYS A 70 0.52 -2.34 25.96
C LYS A 70 1.27 -3.60 26.37
N ILE A 71 2.34 -3.93 25.64
CA ILE A 71 3.25 -5.03 25.92
C ILE A 71 4.50 -4.44 26.60
N LYS A 72 4.76 -4.80 27.86
CA LYS A 72 5.86 -4.22 28.65
C LYS A 72 7.20 -4.94 28.44
N SER A 73 7.17 -6.26 28.32
CA SER A 73 8.35 -7.12 28.16
C SER A 73 8.85 -7.21 26.72
N GLY A 74 8.00 -6.87 25.74
CA GLY A 74 8.29 -7.02 24.31
C GLY A 74 8.29 -8.48 23.81
N THR A 75 7.82 -9.44 24.62
CA THR A 75 7.81 -10.85 24.24
C THR A 75 6.58 -11.23 23.42
N LEU A 76 6.74 -12.23 22.53
CA LEU A 76 5.63 -12.83 21.78
C LEU A 76 4.52 -13.34 22.73
N PHE A 77 4.90 -13.99 23.82
CA PHE A 77 3.96 -14.60 24.76
C PHE A 77 3.11 -13.57 25.50
N GLU A 78 3.72 -12.46 25.96
CA GLU A 78 2.92 -11.35 26.52
C GLU A 78 2.01 -10.75 25.43
N GLY A 79 2.48 -10.61 24.19
CA GLY A 79 1.64 -10.14 23.08
C GLY A 79 0.41 -11.00 22.85
N ILE A 80 0.58 -12.33 22.87
CA ILE A 80 -0.53 -13.30 22.76
C ILE A 80 -1.49 -13.16 23.94
N GLU A 81 -0.97 -13.05 25.16
CA GLU A 81 -1.80 -12.88 26.37
C GLU A 81 -2.61 -11.57 26.30
N ARG A 82 -1.97 -10.44 25.96
CA ARG A 82 -2.64 -9.14 25.80
C ARG A 82 -3.72 -9.19 24.73
N TRP A 83 -3.41 -9.79 23.57
CA TRP A 83 -4.39 -9.97 22.51
C TRP A 83 -5.59 -10.79 22.97
N HIS A 84 -5.35 -11.87 23.72
CA HIS A 84 -6.42 -12.71 24.26
C HIS A 84 -7.35 -11.94 25.20
N GLU A 85 -6.82 -11.01 25.99
CA GLU A 85 -7.64 -10.12 26.84
C GLU A 85 -8.46 -9.13 26.02
N ILE A 86 -7.87 -8.47 25.02
CA ILE A 86 -8.58 -7.51 24.15
C ILE A 86 -9.74 -8.20 23.41
N LYS A 87 -9.51 -9.42 22.93
CA LYS A 87 -10.50 -10.18 22.16
C LYS A 87 -11.80 -10.45 22.95
N LYS A 88 -11.76 -10.46 24.29
CA LYS A 88 -12.95 -10.67 25.13
C LYS A 88 -13.96 -9.51 25.05
N THR A 89 -13.48 -8.30 24.77
CA THR A 89 -14.32 -7.08 24.76
C THR A 89 -14.40 -6.42 23.39
N GLN A 90 -13.62 -6.89 22.41
CA GLN A 90 -13.61 -6.34 21.06
C GLN A 90 -14.96 -6.54 20.36
N SER A 91 -15.53 -5.44 19.86
CA SER A 91 -16.69 -5.49 18.96
C SER A 91 -16.25 -5.60 17.50
N LYS A 92 -17.18 -6.00 16.64
CA LYS A 92 -16.94 -6.03 15.18
C LYS A 92 -16.71 -4.62 14.63
N GLU A 93 -17.43 -3.64 15.16
CA GLU A 93 -17.39 -2.25 14.75
C GLU A 93 -16.03 -1.63 15.06
N ASP A 94 -15.50 -1.83 16.28
CA ASP A 94 -14.16 -1.39 16.68
C ASP A 94 -13.06 -2.03 15.81
N ALA A 95 -13.14 -3.35 15.60
CA ALA A 95 -12.20 -4.05 14.74
C ALA A 95 -12.20 -3.50 13.31
N ARG A 96 -13.39 -3.23 12.75
CA ARG A 96 -13.54 -2.67 11.42
C ARG A 96 -12.98 -1.25 11.32
N GLU A 97 -13.22 -0.41 12.32
CA GLU A 97 -12.71 0.96 12.35
C GLU A 97 -11.18 0.98 12.31
N ARG A 98 -10.53 0.19 13.18
CA ARG A 98 -9.06 0.06 13.23
C ARG A 98 -8.50 -0.53 11.94
N ALA A 99 -9.10 -1.59 11.41
CA ALA A 99 -8.67 -2.20 10.16
C ALA A 99 -8.75 -1.21 8.99
N LEU A 100 -9.82 -0.42 8.88
CA LEU A 100 -9.96 0.60 7.82
C LEU A 100 -8.96 1.76 7.98
N ALA A 101 -8.61 2.13 9.22
CA ALA A 101 -7.54 3.09 9.43
C ALA A 101 -6.20 2.55 8.93
N ALA A 102 -5.89 1.28 9.23
CA ALA A 102 -4.66 0.63 8.78
C ALA A 102 -4.59 0.47 7.27
N ILE A 103 -5.68 0.02 6.62
CA ILE A 103 -5.75 -0.09 5.16
C ILE A 103 -5.50 1.25 4.46
N ARG A 104 -6.01 2.36 5.03
CA ARG A 104 -5.75 3.70 4.48
C ARG A 104 -4.29 4.12 4.67
N GLU A 105 -3.67 3.73 5.78
CA GLU A 105 -2.24 3.97 6.01
C GLU A 105 -1.40 3.18 5.00
N GLU A 106 -1.65 1.88 4.84
CA GLU A 106 -1.01 1.03 3.82
C GLU A 106 -1.14 1.62 2.41
N ALA A 107 -2.36 2.00 2.00
CA ALA A 107 -2.61 2.63 0.71
C ALA A 107 -1.85 3.95 0.53
N SER A 108 -1.70 4.75 1.60
CA SER A 108 -0.92 5.99 1.56
C SER A 108 0.57 5.77 1.32
N GLN A 109 1.08 4.59 1.66
CA GLN A 109 2.47 4.18 1.44
C GLN A 109 2.66 3.44 0.10
N GLY A 110 1.61 3.30 -0.71
CA GLY A 110 1.69 2.69 -2.04
C GLY A 110 1.50 1.17 -2.06
N VAL A 111 0.93 0.59 -1.00
CA VAL A 111 0.48 -0.81 -0.98
C VAL A 111 -0.89 -0.93 -1.65
N GLN A 112 -1.04 -1.90 -2.56
CA GLN A 112 -2.30 -2.20 -3.27
C GLN A 112 -2.49 -3.71 -3.41
#